data_AF-A0AAY5EWJ2-F1
#
_entry.id   AF-A0AAY5EWJ2-F1
#
_cell.length_a   1.000
_cell.length_b   1.000
_cell.length_c   1.000
_cell.angle_alpha   90.00
_cell.angle_beta   90.00
_cell.angle_gamma   90.00
#
_symmetry.space_group_name_H-M   'P 1'
#
loop_
_entity.id
_entity.type
_entity.pdbx_description
1 polymer ?
#
loop_
_entity_poly.entity_id
_entity_poly.type
_entity_poly.pdbx_seq_one_letter_code
_entity_poly.pdbx_strand_id
1 'polypeptide(L)'
;MADQYNINEEKILKDRHAKEIDLINRDPKQINEDVVKVEFEDVIAEPDGTHSLDGVWKASYTMFTVSKYWCYRVLSAIFGIPVALLWGFCFACISFCHIWAVMPCIKSYLIETQCLSRIYSLCIHTFCDPLFEALGKVFSSIRVALRKEV
;
A
#
# COMPACT_ATOMS: atom_id res chain seq x y z
N MET A 1 -17.01 42.93 2.06
CA MET A 1 -15.74 42.17 1.98
C MET A 1 -15.75 40.96 2.91
N ALA A 2 -16.23 41.08 4.15
CA ALA A 2 -16.39 39.94 5.08
C ALA A 2 -17.40 38.87 4.60
N ASP A 3 -18.50 39.27 3.96
CA ASP A 3 -19.52 38.31 3.49
C ASP A 3 -19.02 37.44 2.32
N GLN A 4 -18.23 38.02 1.40
CA GLN A 4 -17.62 37.28 0.29
C GLN A 4 -16.62 36.22 0.79
N TYR A 5 -15.95 36.48 1.92
CA TYR A 5 -14.98 35.56 2.52
C TYR A 5 -15.68 34.37 3.17
N ASN A 6 -16.75 34.63 3.95
CA ASN A 6 -17.58 33.58 4.54
C ASN A 6 -18.25 32.69 3.48
N ILE A 7 -18.77 33.29 2.39
CA ILE A 7 -19.38 32.53 1.28
C ILE A 7 -18.34 31.63 0.60
N ASN A 8 -17.12 32.11 0.41
CA ASN A 8 -16.05 31.29 -0.18
C ASN A 8 -15.60 30.17 0.76
N GLU A 9 -15.50 30.42 2.07
CA GLU A 9 -15.18 29.38 3.06
C GLU A 9 -16.25 28.30 3.13
N GLU A 10 -17.54 28.67 3.17
CA GLU A 10 -18.65 27.71 3.13
C GLU A 10 -18.66 26.91 1.83
N LYS A 11 -18.37 27.55 0.68
CA LYS A 11 -18.31 26.88 -0.61
C LYS A 11 -17.13 25.91 -0.69
N ILE A 12 -15.96 26.29 -0.17
CA ILE A 12 -14.77 25.44 -0.08
C ILE A 12 -15.01 24.25 0.87
N LEU A 13 -15.68 24.48 2.01
CA LEU A 13 -16.04 23.40 2.94
C LEU A 13 -17.04 22.42 2.32
N LYS A 14 -18.04 22.94 1.59
CA LYS A 14 -19.05 22.12 0.90
C LYS A 14 -18.42 21.31 -0.26
N ASP A 15 -17.48 21.91 -0.99
CA ASP A 15 -16.76 21.28 -2.10
C ASP A 15 -15.81 20.17 -1.63
N ARG A 16 -15.16 20.34 -0.45
CA ARG A 16 -14.34 19.27 0.16
C ARG A 16 -15.14 18.03 0.54
N HIS A 17 -16.39 18.18 0.95
CA HIS A 17 -17.27 17.05 1.25
C HIS A 17 -17.96 16.47 0.02
N ALA A 18 -18.12 17.26 -1.04
CA ALA A 18 -18.82 16.90 -2.26
C ALA A 18 -17.88 16.71 -3.45
N LYS A 19 -16.66 16.17 -3.22
CA LYS A 19 -15.79 15.75 -4.32
C LYS A 19 -16.62 14.88 -5.25
N GLU A 20 -16.80 15.33 -6.50
CA GLU A 20 -17.75 14.73 -7.44
C GLU A 20 -17.51 13.23 -7.54
N ILE A 21 -18.49 12.45 -7.08
CA ILE A 21 -18.40 10.98 -7.04
C ILE A 21 -18.78 10.49 -8.43
N ASP A 22 -17.85 9.83 -9.12
CA ASP A 22 -18.14 9.17 -10.39
C ASP A 22 -19.05 7.96 -10.14
N LEU A 23 -20.29 8.07 -10.62
CA LEU A 23 -21.30 7.02 -10.47
C LEU A 23 -21.17 5.93 -11.54
N ILE A 24 -20.46 6.22 -12.64
CA ILE A 24 -20.27 5.35 -13.79
C ILE A 24 -19.01 4.50 -13.57
N ASN A 25 -17.86 5.14 -13.33
CA ASN A 25 -16.62 4.44 -13.00
C ASN A 25 -16.34 4.45 -11.50
N ARG A 26 -16.74 3.36 -10.83
CA ARG A 26 -16.56 3.17 -9.39
C ARG A 26 -15.19 2.58 -9.00
N ASP A 27 -14.39 2.14 -9.97
CA ASP A 27 -13.02 1.66 -9.78
C ASP A 27 -12.02 2.41 -10.70
N PRO A 28 -11.83 3.72 -10.50
CA PRO A 28 -10.97 4.54 -11.36
C PRO A 28 -9.48 4.15 -11.29
N LYS A 29 -9.09 3.35 -10.29
CA LYS A 29 -7.71 2.86 -10.10
C LYS A 29 -7.54 1.41 -10.54
N GLN A 30 -8.59 0.78 -11.05
CA GLN A 30 -8.58 -0.60 -11.55
C GLN A 30 -8.06 -1.60 -10.50
N ILE A 31 -8.37 -1.37 -9.23
CA ILE A 31 -7.88 -2.20 -8.12
C ILE A 31 -8.53 -3.60 -8.17
N ASN A 32 -9.74 -3.70 -8.70
CA ASN A 32 -10.54 -4.92 -8.69
C ASN A 32 -10.64 -5.59 -10.07
N GLU A 33 -9.95 -5.07 -11.09
CA GLU A 33 -10.12 -5.53 -12.47
C GLU A 33 -9.76 -7.01 -12.67
N ASP A 34 -8.68 -7.51 -12.10
CA ASP A 34 -8.26 -8.90 -12.35
C ASP A 34 -8.83 -9.90 -11.33
N VAL A 35 -9.30 -9.42 -10.18
CA VAL A 35 -9.75 -10.28 -9.07
C VAL A 35 -11.24 -10.61 -9.15
N VAL A 36 -12.06 -9.71 -9.72
CA VAL A 36 -13.53 -9.83 -9.70
C VAL A 36 -14.11 -10.24 -11.07
N LYS A 37 -13.27 -10.29 -12.12
CA LYS A 37 -13.63 -10.82 -13.45
C LYS A 37 -13.60 -12.35 -13.43
N VAL A 38 -14.60 -12.95 -12.79
CA VAL A 38 -14.88 -14.39 -12.89
C VAL A 38 -16.09 -14.57 -13.80
N GLU A 39 -15.88 -15.20 -14.96
CA GLU A 39 -16.92 -15.51 -15.93
C GLU A 39 -17.53 -16.89 -15.68
N PHE A 40 -18.66 -17.20 -16.33
CA PHE A 40 -19.34 -18.49 -16.12
C PHE A 40 -18.47 -19.66 -16.60
N GLU A 41 -17.80 -19.44 -17.74
CA GLU A 41 -16.87 -20.34 -18.38
C GLU A 41 -15.66 -20.64 -17.48
N ASP A 42 -15.18 -19.66 -16.69
CA ASP A 42 -14.07 -19.86 -15.74
C ASP A 42 -14.43 -20.79 -14.57
N VAL A 43 -15.72 -20.89 -14.24
CA VAL A 43 -16.20 -21.67 -13.08
C VAL A 43 -16.59 -23.10 -13.46
N ILE A 44 -17.32 -23.26 -14.57
CA ILE A 44 -17.85 -24.57 -14.98
C ILE A 44 -16.91 -25.26 -15.98
N ALA A 45 -16.29 -24.49 -16.89
CA ALA A 45 -15.26 -24.95 -17.82
C ALA A 45 -15.58 -26.30 -18.52
N GLU A 46 -16.69 -26.39 -19.25
CA GLU A 46 -16.99 -27.59 -20.05
C GLU A 46 -15.92 -27.82 -21.14
N PRO A 47 -15.29 -29.00 -21.21
CA PRO A 47 -14.25 -29.30 -22.19
C PRO A 47 -14.84 -29.74 -23.54
N ASP A 48 -14.12 -29.49 -24.64
CA ASP A 48 -14.54 -29.78 -26.04
C ASP A 48 -15.05 -31.21 -26.30
N GLY A 49 -14.62 -32.18 -25.50
CA GLY A 49 -15.01 -33.59 -25.62
C GLY A 49 -16.32 -33.98 -24.94
N THR A 50 -16.93 -33.10 -24.12
CA THR A 50 -18.13 -33.42 -23.33
C THR A 50 -18.97 -32.15 -23.11
N HIS A 51 -19.75 -31.77 -24.12
CA HIS A 51 -20.65 -30.62 -24.06
C HIS A 51 -22.04 -31.00 -23.60
N SER A 52 -22.59 -30.20 -22.69
CA SER A 52 -24.02 -30.21 -22.39
C SER A 52 -24.84 -29.71 -23.59
N LEU A 53 -26.17 -29.90 -23.53
CA LEU A 53 -27.05 -29.37 -24.58
C LEU A 53 -26.96 -27.84 -24.62
N ASP A 54 -26.85 -27.24 -25.81
CA ASP A 54 -26.73 -25.79 -26.02
C ASP A 54 -27.78 -24.95 -25.26
N GLY A 55 -29.00 -25.47 -25.15
CA GLY A 55 -30.09 -24.82 -24.42
C GLY A 55 -29.85 -24.78 -22.91
N VAL A 56 -29.31 -25.87 -22.35
CA VAL A 56 -28.94 -25.95 -20.93
C VAL A 56 -27.75 -25.06 -20.66
N TRP A 57 -26.73 -25.07 -21.53
CA TRP A 57 -25.57 -24.20 -21.42
C TRP A 57 -25.95 -22.71 -21.38
N LYS A 58 -26.78 -22.26 -22.34
CA LYS A 58 -27.27 -20.86 -22.38
C LYS A 58 -28.13 -20.50 -21.16
N ALA A 59 -29.00 -21.40 -20.72
CA ALA A 59 -29.84 -21.17 -19.55
C ALA A 59 -28.99 -21.06 -18.28
N SER A 60 -27.99 -21.92 -18.11
CA SER A 60 -27.04 -21.90 -17.00
C SER A 60 -26.21 -20.63 -16.98
N TYR A 61 -25.64 -20.22 -18.13
CA TYR A 61 -24.92 -18.95 -18.28
C TYR A 61 -25.78 -17.75 -17.86
N THR A 62 -27.02 -17.70 -18.34
CA THR A 62 -27.95 -16.60 -18.05
C THR A 62 -28.32 -16.58 -16.56
N MET A 63 -28.69 -17.73 -16.00
CA MET A 63 -29.08 -17.86 -14.61
C MET A 63 -27.93 -17.50 -13.66
N PHE A 64 -26.71 -17.92 -13.97
CA PHE A 64 -25.50 -17.59 -13.21
C PHE A 64 -25.23 -16.08 -13.22
N THR A 65 -25.24 -15.46 -14.40
CA THR A 65 -24.95 -14.02 -14.56
C THR A 65 -25.97 -13.16 -13.82
N VAL A 66 -27.26 -13.46 -14.00
CA VAL A 66 -28.36 -12.73 -13.35
C VAL A 66 -28.31 -12.92 -11.84
N SER A 67 -28.17 -14.15 -11.36
CA SER A 67 -28.09 -14.45 -9.92
C SER A 67 -26.92 -13.72 -9.26
N LYS A 68 -25.73 -13.77 -9.87
CA LYS A 68 -24.54 -13.06 -9.38
C LYS A 68 -24.78 -11.55 -9.28
N TYR A 69 -25.35 -10.95 -10.33
CA TYR A 69 -25.62 -9.53 -10.39
C TYR A 69 -26.62 -9.08 -9.31
N TRP A 70 -27.74 -9.78 -9.17
CA TRP A 70 -28.75 -9.43 -8.17
C TRP A 70 -28.27 -9.67 -6.74
N CYS A 71 -27.60 -10.79 -6.48
CA CYS A 71 -27.01 -11.08 -5.17
C CYS A 71 -26.05 -9.96 -4.73
N TYR A 72 -25.15 -9.55 -5.63
CA TYR A 72 -24.23 -8.44 -5.36
C TYR A 72 -24.96 -7.13 -5.03
N ARG A 73 -26.02 -6.80 -5.78
CA ARG A 73 -26.81 -5.57 -5.52
C ARG A 73 -27.51 -5.60 -4.17
N VAL A 74 -28.12 -6.73 -3.82
CA VAL A 74 -28.83 -6.89 -2.54
C VAL A 74 -27.83 -6.81 -1.37
N LEU A 75 -26.72 -7.53 -1.45
CA LEU A 75 -25.67 -7.48 -0.43
C LEU A 75 -25.09 -6.06 -0.29
N SER A 76 -24.81 -5.38 -1.41
CA SER A 76 -24.31 -4.01 -1.39
C SER A 76 -25.32 -3.01 -0.83
N ALA A 77 -26.62 -3.21 -1.07
CA ALA A 77 -27.66 -2.35 -0.52
C ALA A 77 -27.78 -2.51 1.01
N ILE A 78 -27.62 -3.73 1.53
CA ILE A 78 -27.74 -4.03 2.96
C ILE A 78 -26.46 -3.65 3.71
N PHE A 79 -25.30 -4.06 3.20
CA PHE A 79 -24.02 -3.98 3.92
C PHE A 79 -23.10 -2.86 3.42
N GLY A 80 -23.37 -2.25 2.26
CA GLY A 80 -22.48 -1.24 1.68
C GLY A 80 -22.25 -0.03 2.59
N ILE A 81 -23.33 0.58 3.10
CA ILE A 81 -23.24 1.74 3.99
C ILE A 81 -22.61 1.37 5.35
N PRO A 82 -23.05 0.30 6.05
CA PRO A 82 -22.41 -0.12 7.30
C PRO A 82 -20.91 -0.39 7.17
N VAL A 83 -20.49 -1.12 6.13
CA VAL A 83 -19.07 -1.45 5.90
C VAL A 83 -18.26 -0.20 5.56
N ALA A 84 -18.81 0.72 4.75
CA ALA A 84 -18.14 1.99 4.46
C ALA A 84 -17.89 2.82 5.73
N LEU A 85 -18.86 2.88 6.65
CA LEU A 85 -18.70 3.56 7.93
C LEU A 85 -17.63 2.91 8.81
N LEU A 86 -17.64 1.57 8.91
CA LEU A 86 -16.63 0.82 9.66
C LEU A 86 -15.23 1.08 9.12
N TRP A 87 -15.05 1.04 7.79
CA TRP A 87 -13.75 1.32 7.18
C TRP A 87 -13.31 2.76 7.42
N GLY A 88 -14.21 3.73 7.26
CA GLY A 88 -13.91 5.14 7.55
C GLY A 88 -13.40 5.33 8.99
N PHE A 89 -14.06 4.69 9.97
CA PHE A 89 -13.63 4.72 11.37
C PHE A 89 -12.26 4.06 11.58
N CYS A 90 -12.05 2.86 11.02
CA CYS A 90 -10.76 2.16 11.11
C CYS A 90 -9.61 3.01 10.55
N PHE A 91 -9.79 3.62 9.38
CA PHE A 91 -8.78 4.49 8.79
C PHE A 91 -8.52 5.74 9.64
N ALA A 92 -9.54 6.31 10.27
CA ALA A 92 -9.38 7.43 11.19
C ALA A 92 -8.54 7.04 12.42
N CYS A 93 -8.83 5.89 13.04
CA CYS A 93 -8.05 5.38 14.17
C CYS A 93 -6.60 5.08 13.79
N ILE A 94 -6.36 4.43 12.65
CA ILE A 94 -5.01 4.15 12.14
C ILE A 94 -4.25 5.46 11.92
N SER A 95 -4.89 6.45 11.30
CA SER A 95 -4.28 7.76 11.06
C SER A 95 -3.95 8.47 12.37
N PHE A 96 -4.84 8.41 13.36
CA PHE A 96 -4.60 8.96 14.68
C PHE A 96 -3.39 8.29 15.36
N CYS A 97 -3.36 6.96 15.44
CA CYS A 97 -2.24 6.22 16.01
C CYS A 97 -0.93 6.53 15.27
N HIS A 98 -0.96 6.63 13.95
CA HIS A 98 0.22 6.93 13.15
C HIS A 98 0.78 8.33 13.47
N ILE A 99 -0.07 9.35 13.52
CA ILE A 99 0.35 10.74 13.74
C ILE A 99 0.78 10.96 15.20
N TRP A 100 0.02 10.42 16.17
CA TRP A 100 0.17 10.75 17.58
C TRP A 100 1.05 9.77 18.37
N ALA A 101 1.20 8.52 17.90
CA ALA A 101 2.06 7.55 18.55
C ALA A 101 3.27 7.19 17.68
N VAL A 102 3.04 6.74 16.44
CA VAL A 102 4.13 6.21 15.59
C VAL A 102 5.13 7.28 15.22
N MET A 103 4.68 8.45 14.74
CA MET A 103 5.58 9.53 14.35
C MET A 103 6.47 10.03 15.52
N PRO A 104 5.93 10.33 16.72
CA PRO A 104 6.76 10.65 17.88
C PRO A 104 7.74 9.54 18.27
N CYS A 105 7.30 8.27 18.24
CA CYS A 105 8.18 7.14 18.54
C CYS A 105 9.32 7.03 17.52
N ILE A 106 9.05 7.16 16.23
CA ILE A 106 10.08 7.17 15.17
C ILE A 106 11.06 8.33 15.40
N LYS A 107 10.56 9.53 15.72
CA LYS A 107 11.40 10.71 15.99
C LYS A 107 12.26 10.52 17.24
N SER A 108 11.71 9.95 18.31
CA SER A 108 12.46 9.62 19.53
C SER A 108 13.55 8.58 19.25
N TYR A 109 13.22 7.50 18.54
CA TYR A 109 14.20 6.48 18.14
C TYR A 109 15.32 7.05 17.26
N LEU A 110 15.01 8.00 16.37
CA LEU A 110 16.02 8.68 15.56
C LEU A 110 17.00 9.50 16.41
N ILE A 111 16.53 10.15 17.48
CA ILE A 111 17.39 10.90 18.41
C ILE A 111 18.30 9.94 19.19
N GLU A 112 17.75 8.83 19.68
CA GLU A 112 18.51 7.80 20.41
C GLU A 112 19.59 7.17 19.51
N THR A 113 19.23 6.78 18.29
CA THR A 113 20.18 6.23 17.31
C THR A 113 21.26 7.23 16.91
N GLN A 114 20.96 8.53 16.85
CA GLN A 114 21.96 9.56 16.60
C GLN A 114 22.95 9.72 17.77
N CYS A 115 22.50 9.51 19.01
CA CYS A 115 23.37 9.45 20.18
C CYS A 115 24.27 8.20 20.15
N LEU A 116 23.68 7.02 19.91
CA LEU A 116 24.41 5.76 19.77
C LEU A 116 25.44 5.81 18.64
N SER A 117 25.10 6.42 17.51
CA SER A 117 26.01 6.62 16.39
C SER A 117 27.25 7.41 16.79
N ARG A 118 27.10 8.47 17.60
CA ARG A 118 28.24 9.25 18.11
C ARG A 118 29.13 8.43 19.03
N ILE A 119 28.54 7.67 19.96
CA ILE A 119 29.28 6.79 20.86
C ILE A 119 30.00 5.72 20.06
N TYR A 120 29.31 5.10 19.11
CA TYR A 120 29.86 4.09 18.21
C TYR A 120 31.04 4.65 17.40
N SER A 121 30.92 5.82 16.77
CA SER A 121 32.03 6.48 16.09
C SER A 121 33.21 6.78 17.02
N LEU A 122 32.95 7.22 18.26
CA LEU A 122 34.00 7.45 19.25
C LEU A 122 34.72 6.14 19.60
N CYS A 123 33.99 5.04 19.80
CA CYS A 123 34.59 3.72 20.05
C CYS A 123 35.46 3.26 18.88
N ILE A 124 34.98 3.41 17.64
CA ILE A 124 35.78 3.09 16.45
C ILE A 124 37.07 3.93 16.41
N HIS A 125 36.97 5.24 16.60
CA HIS A 125 38.16 6.11 16.63
C HIS A 125 39.13 5.80 17.77
N THR A 126 38.62 5.37 18.93
CA THR A 126 39.47 5.14 20.11
C THR A 126 40.16 3.78 20.09
N PHE A 127 39.49 2.75 19.54
CA PHE A 127 39.99 1.37 19.59
C PHE A 127 40.41 0.83 18.22
N CYS A 128 39.55 1.02 17.22
CA CYS A 128 39.78 0.46 15.90
C CYS A 128 40.85 1.24 15.14
N ASP A 129 40.84 2.57 15.15
CA ASP A 129 41.86 3.38 14.47
C ASP A 129 43.29 3.03 14.92
N PRO A 130 43.64 3.04 16.23
CA PRO A 130 45.00 2.68 16.64
C PRO A 130 45.36 1.22 16.32
N LEU A 131 44.39 0.30 16.37
CA LEU A 131 44.61 -1.11 15.98
C LEU A 131 44.90 -1.23 14.48
N PHE A 132 44.08 -0.61 13.64
CA PHE A 132 44.26 -0.63 12.19
C PHE A 132 45.51 0.15 11.77
N GLU A 133 45.85 1.25 12.44
CA GLU A 133 47.10 1.96 12.22
C GLU A 133 48.32 1.13 12.62
N ALA A 134 48.26 0.42 13.75
CA ALA A 134 49.33 -0.50 14.17
C ALA A 134 49.49 -1.66 13.19
N LEU A 135 48.40 -2.29 12.76
CA LEU A 135 48.41 -3.34 11.72
C LEU A 135 48.98 -2.80 10.40
N GLY A 136 48.55 -1.61 9.97
CA GLY A 136 49.09 -0.92 8.80
C GLY A 136 50.60 -0.71 8.90
N LYS A 137 51.13 -0.33 10.07
CA LYS A 137 52.57 -0.20 10.31
C LYS A 137 53.32 -1.53 10.21
N VAL A 138 52.76 -2.63 10.72
CA VAL A 138 53.34 -3.98 10.59
C VAL A 138 53.49 -4.36 9.10
N PHE A 139 52.47 -4.08 8.29
CA PHE A 139 52.52 -4.37 6.85
C PHE A 139 53.28 -3.30 6.03
N SER A 140 53.49 -2.09 6.56
CA SER A 140 54.16 -0.99 5.85
C SER A 140 55.61 -1.30 5.43
N SER A 141 56.26 -2.24 6.13
CA SER A 141 57.63 -2.65 5.83
C SER A 141 57.73 -3.61 4.64
N ILE A 142 56.59 -4.11 4.12
CA ILE A 142 56.56 -5.00 2.96
C ILE A 142 56.64 -4.13 1.69
N ARG A 143 57.85 -3.94 1.17
CA ARG A 143 58.06 -3.33 -0.16
C ARG A 143 57.83 -4.39 -1.24
N VAL A 144 56.69 -4.30 -1.93
CA VAL A 144 56.41 -5.13 -3.11
C VAL A 144 57.14 -4.51 -4.31
N ALA A 145 58.20 -5.16 -4.77
CA ALA A 145 58.83 -4.84 -6.05
C ALA A 145 58.06 -5.55 -7.17
N LEU A 146 57.19 -4.83 -7.87
CA LEU A 146 56.48 -5.34 -9.04
C LEU A 146 57.50 -5.46 -10.20
N ARG A 147 58.01 -6.67 -10.41
CA ARG A 147 58.75 -7.01 -11.62
C ARG A 147 57.73 -7.19 -12.75
N LYS A 148 57.69 -6.24 -13.67
CA LYS A 148 56.91 -6.35 -14.90
C LYS A 148 57.70 -7.22 -15.87
N GLU A 149 57.24 -8.45 -16.06
CA GLU A 149 57.80 -9.37 -17.06
C GLU A 149 57.09 -9.12 -18.40
N VAL A 150 57.89 -9.03 -19.45
CA VAL A 150 57.52 -8.74 -20.85
C VAL A 150 56.98 -10.00 -21.51
#